data_AF-A0A8S3IMJ6-F1
#
_entry.id   AF-A0A8S3IMJ6-F1
#
_cell.length_a   1.000
_cell.length_b   1.000
_cell.length_c   1.000
_cell.angle_alpha   90.00
_cell.angle_beta   90.00
_cell.angle_gamma   90.00
#
_symmetry.space_group_name_H-M   'P 1'
#
loop_
_entity.id
_entity.type
_entity.pdbx_description
1 polymer ?
#
loop_
_entity_poly.entity_id
_entity_poly.type
_entity_poly.pdbx_seq_one_letter_code
_entity_poly.pdbx_strand_id
1 'polypeptide(L)'
;RLNEGSTNDNDDKLVQEFSHLLEKSKQLFNGLRDLPQYGHKQWQPHFGRTFDVYTKLWKFQQQHRVLLDKKYNLKRWQIGEIASKIGQLYYHFYIRTSETNYLNEAFSFYSAIRTRAYYSKVNREEKPDLMVKKLRYYARFIVVCLLLKKTKIMRELVGELNRQIDEYVKAYDPDDSLEWQLVLNEISTFIDIDNQLNIDQIPIALSYRLTNALIPPLPLGSEKILSNIQLYSVEEILIIGNYQDQIKFSE
;
A
#
# COMPACT_ATOMS: atom_id res chain seq x y z
N ARG A 1 -16.14 -6.16 48.44
CA ARG A 1 -14.72 -6.56 48.23
C ARG A 1 -14.54 -7.86 47.42
N LEU A 2 -15.57 -8.66 47.15
CA LEU A 2 -15.43 -9.90 46.33
C LEU A 2 -15.61 -9.69 44.80
N ASN A 3 -16.19 -8.57 44.36
CA ASN A 3 -16.40 -8.29 42.92
C ASN A 3 -15.23 -7.59 42.21
N GLU A 4 -14.26 -7.00 42.94
CA GLU A 4 -13.13 -6.31 42.29
C GLU A 4 -12.07 -7.29 41.75
N GLY A 5 -11.95 -8.49 42.34
CA GLY A 5 -11.01 -9.51 41.88
C GLY A 5 -11.39 -10.13 40.54
N SER A 6 -12.68 -10.45 40.33
CA SER A 6 -13.16 -11.07 39.09
C SER A 6 -13.17 -10.11 37.89
N THR A 7 -13.43 -8.82 38.12
CA THR A 7 -13.32 -7.79 37.07
C THR A 7 -11.87 -7.56 36.66
N ASN A 8 -10.93 -7.54 37.61
CA ASN A 8 -9.51 -7.39 37.29
C ASN A 8 -8.96 -8.54 36.46
N ASP A 9 -9.33 -9.79 36.77
CA ASP A 9 -8.92 -10.97 36.00
C ASP A 9 -9.46 -10.93 34.56
N ASN A 10 -10.69 -10.45 34.35
CA ASN A 10 -11.26 -10.30 33.02
C ASN A 10 -10.59 -9.17 32.23
N ASP A 11 -10.29 -8.06 32.89
CA ASP A 11 -9.58 -6.94 32.27
C ASP A 11 -8.15 -7.36 31.85
N ASP A 12 -7.47 -8.16 32.67
CA ASP A 12 -6.12 -8.64 32.35
C ASP A 12 -6.13 -9.64 31.18
N LYS A 13 -7.16 -10.50 31.11
CA LYS A 13 -7.40 -11.36 29.93
C LYS A 13 -7.62 -10.53 28.66
N LEU A 14 -8.37 -9.42 28.72
CA LEU A 14 -8.58 -8.54 27.56
C LEU A 14 -7.25 -7.90 27.09
N VAL A 15 -6.40 -7.48 28.03
CA VAL A 15 -5.07 -6.93 27.70
C VAL A 15 -4.17 -8.00 27.08
N GLN A 16 -4.21 -9.23 27.58
CA GLN A 16 -3.49 -10.36 27.00
C GLN A 16 -4.00 -10.70 25.60
N GLU A 17 -5.33 -10.72 25.38
CA GLU A 17 -5.90 -10.94 24.05
C GLU A 17 -5.48 -9.84 23.07
N PHE A 18 -5.51 -8.57 23.49
CA PHE A 18 -5.03 -7.46 22.66
C PHE A 18 -3.55 -7.65 22.27
N SER A 19 -2.71 -8.00 23.24
CA SER A 19 -1.28 -8.22 23.02
C SER A 19 -1.03 -9.40 22.06
N HIS A 20 -1.79 -10.48 22.22
CA HIS A 20 -1.75 -11.63 21.32
C HIS A 20 -2.19 -11.27 19.90
N LEU A 21 -3.28 -10.52 19.75
CA LEU A 21 -3.75 -10.04 18.43
C LEU A 21 -2.71 -9.11 17.77
N LEU A 22 -2.09 -8.23 18.55
CA LEU A 22 -1.06 -7.32 18.06
C LEU A 22 0.15 -8.11 17.54
N GLU A 23 0.63 -9.10 18.29
CA GLU A 23 1.78 -9.91 17.90
C GLU A 23 1.47 -10.80 16.68
N LYS A 24 0.31 -11.48 16.71
CA LYS A 24 -0.16 -12.30 15.58
C LYS A 24 -0.30 -11.48 14.30
N SER A 25 -0.82 -10.25 14.39
CA SER A 25 -0.97 -9.37 13.22
C SER A 25 0.38 -8.97 12.62
N LYS A 26 1.41 -8.71 13.43
CA LYS A 26 2.78 -8.43 12.96
C LYS A 26 3.41 -9.64 12.28
N GLN A 27 3.29 -10.82 12.89
CA GLN A 27 3.83 -12.06 12.32
C GLN A 27 3.23 -12.34 10.93
N LEU A 28 1.91 -12.26 10.82
CA LEU A 28 1.21 -12.44 9.54
C LEU A 28 1.59 -11.36 8.53
N PHE A 29 1.71 -10.10 8.96
CA PHE A 29 2.13 -9.01 8.09
C PHE A 29 3.54 -9.22 7.52
N ASN A 30 4.49 -9.65 8.35
CA ASN A 30 5.84 -9.93 7.90
C ASN A 30 5.87 -11.10 6.91
N GLY A 31 5.09 -12.17 7.18
CA GLY A 31 4.95 -13.28 6.23
C GLY A 31 4.38 -12.88 4.87
N LEU A 32 3.61 -11.79 4.76
CA LEU A 32 3.18 -11.26 3.47
C LEU A 32 4.30 -10.60 2.66
N ARG A 33 5.35 -10.10 3.32
CA ARG A 33 6.53 -9.52 2.66
C ARG A 33 7.36 -10.60 1.97
N ASP A 34 7.45 -11.76 2.59
CA ASP A 34 8.31 -12.86 2.13
C ASP A 34 7.66 -13.71 1.03
N LEU A 35 6.37 -13.49 0.75
CA LEU A 35 5.64 -14.18 -0.32
C LEU A 35 6.00 -13.58 -1.69
N PRO A 36 6.25 -14.42 -2.73
CA PRO A 36 6.43 -13.97 -4.09
C PRO A 36 5.32 -13.00 -4.53
N GLN A 37 5.71 -11.93 -5.22
CA GLN A 37 4.76 -10.95 -5.75
C GLN A 37 3.88 -11.58 -6.85
N TYR A 38 4.42 -12.57 -7.57
CA TYR A 38 3.77 -13.25 -8.69
C TYR A 38 3.91 -14.78 -8.59
N GLY A 39 3.09 -15.52 -9.35
CA GLY A 39 3.31 -16.94 -9.63
C GLY A 39 2.58 -17.97 -8.76
N HIS A 40 2.08 -17.63 -7.57
CA HIS A 40 1.31 -18.59 -6.74
C HIS A 40 0.06 -17.99 -6.10
N LYS A 41 -1.12 -18.55 -6.38
CA LYS A 41 -2.43 -18.21 -5.73
C LYS A 41 -2.46 -18.45 -4.20
N GLN A 42 -1.35 -18.87 -3.59
CA GLN A 42 -1.23 -19.09 -2.14
C GLN A 42 -1.24 -17.79 -1.33
N TRP A 43 -1.04 -16.64 -1.97
CA TRP A 43 -1.05 -15.34 -1.29
C TRP A 43 -2.45 -14.92 -0.83
N GLN A 44 -3.52 -15.27 -1.57
CA GLN A 44 -4.88 -14.80 -1.26
C GLN A 44 -5.37 -15.30 0.11
N PRO A 45 -5.25 -16.60 0.47
CA PRO A 45 -5.62 -17.06 1.82
C PRO A 45 -4.73 -16.47 2.93
N HIS A 46 -3.46 -16.19 2.65
CA HIS A 46 -2.57 -15.54 3.63
C HIS A 46 -2.96 -14.08 3.85
N PHE A 47 -3.30 -13.37 2.77
CA PHE A 47 -3.79 -12.01 2.83
C PHE A 47 -5.12 -11.93 3.59
N GLY A 48 -6.10 -12.79 3.25
CA GLY A 48 -7.39 -12.85 3.94
C GLY A 48 -7.21 -13.05 5.45
N ARG A 49 -6.41 -14.05 5.87
CA ARG A 49 -6.10 -14.26 7.30
C ARG A 49 -5.44 -13.05 7.95
N THR A 50 -4.52 -12.39 7.27
CA THR A 50 -3.84 -11.20 7.80
C THR A 50 -4.82 -10.05 7.98
N PHE A 51 -5.65 -9.81 6.96
CA PHE A 51 -6.65 -8.76 6.96
C PHE A 51 -7.72 -8.98 8.03
N ASP A 52 -8.18 -10.22 8.23
CA ASP A 52 -9.13 -10.59 9.27
C ASP A 52 -8.58 -10.31 10.67
N VAL A 53 -7.32 -10.67 10.92
CA VAL A 53 -6.67 -10.42 12.22
C VAL A 53 -6.51 -8.92 12.47
N TYR A 54 -6.09 -8.13 11.46
CA TYR A 54 -6.02 -6.68 11.59
C TYR A 54 -7.39 -6.03 11.79
N THR A 55 -8.44 -6.54 11.12
CA THR A 55 -9.81 -6.06 11.30
C THR A 55 -10.32 -6.37 12.70
N LYS A 56 -10.06 -7.59 13.21
CA LYS A 56 -10.37 -7.96 14.60
C LYS A 56 -9.63 -7.05 15.58
N LEU A 57 -8.33 -6.85 15.39
CA LEU A 57 -7.51 -5.97 16.22
C LEU A 57 -8.02 -4.51 16.22
N TRP A 58 -8.40 -4.00 15.05
CA TRP A 58 -8.93 -2.65 14.89
C TRP A 58 -10.25 -2.46 15.63
N LYS A 59 -11.17 -3.43 15.53
CA LYS A 59 -12.43 -3.41 16.28
C LYS A 59 -12.19 -3.55 17.79
N PHE A 60 -11.30 -4.46 18.19
CA PHE A 60 -10.98 -4.70 19.59
C PHE A 60 -10.47 -3.44 20.29
N GLN A 61 -9.54 -2.71 19.66
CA GLN A 61 -9.02 -1.47 20.26
C GLN A 61 -10.07 -0.35 20.34
N GLN A 62 -11.05 -0.31 19.42
CA GLN A 62 -12.15 0.65 19.48
C GLN A 62 -13.10 0.34 20.64
N GLN A 63 -13.46 -0.94 20.82
CA GLN A 63 -14.42 -1.38 21.84
C GLN A 63 -13.84 -1.29 23.27
N HIS A 64 -12.57 -1.65 23.45
CA HIS A 64 -11.92 -1.70 24.77
C HIS A 64 -10.99 -0.50 25.01
N ARG A 65 -11.19 0.62 24.30
CA ARG A 65 -10.26 1.76 24.26
C ARG A 65 -9.88 2.29 25.64
N VAL A 66 -10.87 2.49 26.52
CA VAL A 66 -10.67 3.06 27.87
C VAL A 66 -9.85 2.13 28.76
N LEU A 67 -10.12 0.83 28.68
CA LEU A 67 -9.41 -0.20 29.43
C LEU A 67 -7.96 -0.33 28.95
N LEU A 68 -7.75 -0.35 27.63
CA LEU A 68 -6.41 -0.42 27.04
C LEU A 68 -5.57 0.83 27.34
N ASP A 69 -6.19 2.01 27.41
CA ASP A 69 -5.49 3.23 27.83
C ASP A 69 -5.05 3.13 29.31
N LYS A 70 -5.91 2.62 30.19
CA LYS A 70 -5.63 2.53 31.63
C LYS A 70 -4.65 1.42 32.01
N LYS A 71 -4.84 0.19 31.51
CA LYS A 71 -4.06 -1.00 31.91
C LYS A 71 -2.90 -1.31 30.96
N TYR A 72 -3.10 -1.15 29.66
CA TYR A 72 -2.06 -1.42 28.65
C TYR A 72 -1.23 -0.16 28.31
N ASN A 73 -1.67 1.04 28.73
CA ASN A 73 -1.05 2.32 28.39
C ASN A 73 -1.04 2.58 26.87
N LEU A 74 -2.14 2.24 26.18
CA LEU A 74 -2.26 2.30 24.73
C LEU A 74 -2.17 3.73 24.17
N LYS A 75 -1.00 4.10 23.67
CA LYS A 75 -0.72 5.42 23.12
C LYS A 75 -1.44 5.67 21.79
N ARG A 76 -1.69 6.95 21.48
CA ARG A 76 -2.33 7.36 20.22
C ARG A 76 -1.52 6.95 18.99
N TRP A 77 -0.20 7.04 19.06
CA TRP A 77 0.68 6.66 17.93
C TRP A 77 0.60 5.15 17.63
N GLN A 78 0.36 4.30 18.63
CA GLN A 78 0.18 2.85 18.42
C GLN A 78 -1.10 2.56 17.62
N ILE A 79 -2.18 3.31 17.83
CA ILE A 79 -3.37 3.21 16.95
C ILE A 79 -3.03 3.70 15.54
N GLY A 80 -2.25 4.77 15.44
CA GLY A 80 -1.73 5.27 14.17
C GLY A 80 -0.97 4.21 13.39
N GLU A 81 -0.14 3.41 14.07
CA GLU A 81 0.56 2.28 13.46
C GLU A 81 -0.39 1.19 12.96
N ILE A 82 -1.38 0.79 13.76
CA ILE A 82 -2.38 -0.21 13.34
C ILE A 82 -3.13 0.30 12.10
N ALA A 83 -3.59 1.56 12.13
CA ALA A 83 -4.25 2.19 10.99
C ALA A 83 -3.33 2.26 9.76
N SER A 84 -2.05 2.59 9.95
CA SER A 84 -1.07 2.67 8.86
C SER A 84 -0.82 1.30 8.25
N LYS A 85 -0.83 0.23 9.05
CA LYS A 85 -0.68 -1.15 8.57
C LYS A 85 -1.91 -1.63 7.79
N ILE A 86 -3.11 -1.27 8.24
CA ILE A 86 -4.34 -1.57 7.49
C ILE A 86 -4.33 -0.84 6.14
N GLY A 87 -3.97 0.45 6.12
CA GLY A 87 -3.79 1.20 4.87
C GLY A 87 -2.74 0.56 3.95
N GLN A 88 -1.65 0.03 4.52
CA GLN A 88 -0.63 -0.70 3.76
C GLN A 88 -1.18 -2.01 3.17
N LEU A 89 -2.01 -2.76 3.90
CA LEU A 89 -2.66 -3.98 3.39
C LEU A 89 -3.56 -3.67 2.19
N TYR A 90 -4.38 -2.62 2.30
CA TYR A 90 -5.23 -2.16 1.20
C TYR A 90 -4.40 -1.78 -0.04
N TYR A 91 -3.30 -1.06 0.16
CA TYR A 91 -2.39 -0.72 -0.94
C TYR A 91 -1.73 -1.97 -1.56
N HIS A 92 -1.26 -2.91 -0.75
CA HIS A 92 -0.69 -4.18 -1.26
C HIS A 92 -1.71 -4.98 -2.08
N PHE A 93 -2.98 -4.97 -1.67
CA PHE A 93 -4.05 -5.63 -2.41
C PHE A 93 -4.30 -4.93 -3.75
N TYR A 94 -4.34 -3.59 -3.76
CA TYR A 94 -4.44 -2.80 -4.98
C TYR A 94 -3.32 -3.12 -5.98
N ILE A 95 -2.06 -3.22 -5.55
CA ILE A 95 -0.94 -3.56 -6.46
C ILE A 95 -1.14 -4.94 -7.11
N ARG A 96 -1.75 -5.90 -6.40
CA ARG A 96 -1.98 -7.25 -6.93
C ARG A 96 -3.24 -7.37 -7.79
N THR A 97 -4.29 -6.60 -7.52
CA THR A 97 -5.58 -6.73 -8.23
C THR A 97 -5.88 -5.59 -9.21
N SER A 98 -5.14 -4.48 -9.12
CA SER A 98 -5.41 -3.22 -9.82
C SER A 98 -6.79 -2.61 -9.54
N GLU A 99 -7.48 -3.04 -8.48
CA GLU A 99 -8.81 -2.54 -8.12
C GLU A 99 -8.72 -1.24 -7.31
N THR A 100 -9.14 -0.13 -7.92
CA THR A 100 -8.99 1.23 -7.36
C THR A 100 -9.79 1.46 -6.06
N ASN A 101 -10.80 0.64 -5.76
CA ASN A 101 -11.53 0.71 -4.50
C ASN A 101 -10.60 0.54 -3.29
N TYR A 102 -9.66 -0.41 -3.35
CA TYR A 102 -8.71 -0.62 -2.24
C TYR A 102 -7.69 0.52 -2.13
N LEU A 103 -7.34 1.17 -3.23
CA LEU A 103 -6.50 2.36 -3.19
C LEU A 103 -7.23 3.53 -2.47
N ASN A 104 -8.54 3.68 -2.69
CA ASN A 104 -9.36 4.65 -1.96
C ASN A 104 -9.50 4.30 -0.47
N GLU A 105 -9.59 3.01 -0.11
CA GLU A 105 -9.56 2.59 1.29
C GLU A 105 -8.21 2.90 1.97
N ALA A 106 -7.09 2.63 1.29
CA ALA A 106 -5.77 3.00 1.78
C ALA A 106 -5.67 4.52 2.03
N PHE A 107 -6.18 5.33 1.09
CA PHE A 107 -6.27 6.79 1.24
C PHE A 107 -7.09 7.18 2.47
N SER A 108 -8.26 6.56 2.67
CA SER A 108 -9.14 6.85 3.81
C SER A 108 -8.44 6.60 5.15
N PHE A 109 -7.70 5.49 5.28
CA PHE A 109 -6.91 5.21 6.48
C PHE A 109 -5.81 6.23 6.69
N TYR A 110 -5.02 6.56 5.66
CA TYR A 110 -3.93 7.52 5.80
C TYR A 110 -4.42 8.95 6.08
N SER A 111 -5.52 9.35 5.45
CA SER A 111 -6.18 10.64 5.69
C SER A 111 -6.73 10.73 7.13
N ALA A 112 -7.33 9.64 7.63
CA ALA A 112 -7.80 9.57 9.01
C ALA A 112 -6.65 9.69 10.02
N ILE A 113 -5.47 9.13 9.71
CA ILE A 113 -4.27 9.27 10.57
C ILE A 113 -3.83 10.72 10.69
N ARG A 114 -3.77 11.45 9.57
CA ARG A 114 -3.45 12.88 9.52
C ARG A 114 -4.48 13.69 10.30
N THR A 115 -5.76 13.51 9.99
CA THR A 115 -6.87 14.30 10.56
C THR A 115 -6.98 14.12 12.07
N ARG A 116 -6.73 12.91 12.59
CA ARG A 116 -6.78 12.60 14.03
C ARG A 116 -5.45 12.85 14.74
N ALA A 117 -4.43 13.28 14.01
CA ALA A 117 -3.10 13.61 14.52
C ALA A 117 -2.52 12.51 15.43
N TYR A 118 -2.61 11.23 15.02
CA TYR A 118 -2.13 10.11 15.85
C TYR A 118 -0.64 10.21 16.19
N TYR A 119 0.15 10.86 15.33
CA TYR A 119 1.59 11.05 15.51
C TYR A 119 1.99 12.42 16.12
N SER A 120 1.04 13.21 16.62
CA SER A 120 1.31 14.55 17.20
C SER A 120 2.25 14.56 18.40
N LYS A 121 2.30 13.47 19.17
CA LYS A 121 3.13 13.34 20.39
C LYS A 121 4.39 12.51 20.19
N VAL A 122 4.72 12.11 18.96
CA VAL A 122 5.86 11.24 18.67
C VAL A 122 7.19 11.89 19.09
N ASN A 123 7.36 13.18 18.82
CA ASN A 123 8.61 13.89 19.09
C ASN A 123 8.93 14.00 20.60
N ARG A 124 8.00 13.58 21.48
CA ARG A 124 8.20 13.53 22.93
C ARG A 124 8.69 12.16 23.41
N GLU A 125 8.69 11.17 22.53
CA GLU A 125 9.18 9.83 22.81
C GLU A 125 10.67 9.80 22.41
N GLU A 126 11.57 9.41 23.31
CA GLU A 126 13.02 9.28 23.05
C GLU A 126 13.33 8.03 22.20
N LYS A 127 12.58 7.81 21.12
CA LYS A 127 12.68 6.61 20.28
C LYS A 127 12.79 6.97 18.80
N PRO A 128 14.00 6.95 18.21
CA PRO A 128 14.20 7.28 16.79
C PRO A 128 13.36 6.38 15.86
N ASP A 129 13.18 5.10 16.21
CA ASP A 129 12.34 4.15 15.45
C ASP A 129 10.91 4.65 15.22
N LEU A 130 10.36 5.40 16.18
CA LEU A 130 9.00 5.91 16.07
C LEU A 130 8.89 7.05 15.06
N MET A 131 9.93 7.89 14.97
CA MET A 131 10.03 8.91 13.92
C MET A 131 10.17 8.27 12.55
N VAL A 132 11.01 7.25 12.40
CA VAL A 132 11.13 6.49 11.14
C VAL A 132 9.78 5.92 10.70
N LYS A 133 8.98 5.37 11.63
CA LYS A 133 7.62 4.89 11.32
C LYS A 133 6.70 6.01 10.83
N LYS A 134 6.78 7.20 11.43
CA LYS A 134 6.04 8.41 11.01
C LYS A 134 6.45 8.86 9.61
N LEU A 135 7.75 8.91 9.31
CA LEU A 135 8.28 9.26 7.98
C LEU A 135 7.81 8.25 6.92
N ARG A 136 7.91 6.96 7.21
CA ARG A 136 7.42 5.90 6.30
C ARG A 136 5.90 5.96 6.09
N TYR A 137 5.13 6.45 7.06
CA TYR A 137 3.70 6.71 6.89
C TYR A 137 3.48 7.84 5.86
N TYR A 138 4.19 8.96 6.00
CA TYR A 138 4.09 10.10 5.08
C TYR A 138 4.44 9.70 3.64
N ALA A 139 5.57 9.00 3.45
CA ALA A 139 5.99 8.53 2.13
C ALA A 139 4.90 7.66 1.45
N ARG A 140 4.33 6.69 2.18
CA ARG A 140 3.23 5.85 1.65
C ARG A 140 1.97 6.65 1.34
N PHE A 141 1.64 7.65 2.17
CA PHE A 141 0.47 8.48 1.92
C PHE A 141 0.64 9.32 0.66
N ILE A 142 1.83 9.91 0.45
CA ILE A 142 2.16 10.65 -0.77
C ILE A 142 1.97 9.76 -2.01
N VAL A 143 2.52 8.53 -1.99
CA VAL A 143 2.36 7.57 -3.10
C VAL A 143 0.88 7.28 -3.40
N VAL A 144 0.05 7.07 -2.38
CA VAL A 144 -1.39 6.86 -2.60
C VAL A 144 -2.07 8.10 -3.16
N CYS A 145 -1.70 9.30 -2.70
CA CYS A 145 -2.24 10.56 -3.25
C CYS A 145 -1.84 10.77 -4.71
N LEU A 146 -0.61 10.40 -5.08
CA LEU A 146 -0.09 10.45 -6.43
C LEU A 146 -0.90 9.53 -7.35
N LEU A 147 -1.08 8.27 -6.96
CA LEU A 147 -1.86 7.29 -7.75
C LEU A 147 -3.33 7.68 -7.91
N LEU A 148 -3.92 8.39 -6.93
CA LEU A 148 -5.29 8.91 -7.00
C LEU A 148 -5.38 10.32 -7.61
N LYS A 149 -4.28 10.88 -8.13
CA LYS A 149 -4.18 12.25 -8.66
C LYS A 149 -4.71 13.33 -7.70
N LYS A 150 -4.54 13.15 -6.39
CA LYS A 150 -4.91 14.12 -5.34
C LYS A 150 -3.80 15.16 -5.14
N THR A 151 -3.50 15.92 -6.19
CA THR A 151 -2.34 16.82 -6.29
C THR A 151 -2.25 17.87 -5.19
N LYS A 152 -3.38 18.44 -4.74
CA LYS A 152 -3.40 19.41 -3.64
C LYS A 152 -2.91 18.78 -2.33
N ILE A 153 -3.47 17.63 -1.95
CA ILE A 153 -3.12 16.93 -0.71
C ILE A 153 -1.67 16.45 -0.77
N MET A 154 -1.25 15.92 -1.93
CA MET A 154 0.12 15.48 -2.16
C MET A 154 1.13 16.61 -1.89
N ARG A 155 0.93 17.82 -2.43
CA ARG A 155 1.82 18.97 -2.19
C ARG A 155 1.90 19.36 -0.71
N GLU A 156 0.77 19.36 0.00
CA GLU A 156 0.75 19.59 1.44
C GLU A 156 1.58 18.52 2.20
N LEU A 157 1.43 17.25 1.82
CA LEU A 157 2.14 16.13 2.44
C LEU A 157 3.65 16.17 2.21
N VAL A 158 4.11 16.61 1.03
CA VAL A 158 5.55 16.77 0.75
C VAL A 158 6.17 17.83 1.65
N GLY A 159 5.50 18.99 1.79
CA GLY A 159 5.96 20.02 2.73
C GLY A 159 5.95 19.56 4.19
N GLU A 160 4.93 18.81 4.59
CA GLU A 160 4.90 18.18 5.92
C GLU A 160 6.03 17.16 6.11
N LEU A 161 6.29 16.29 5.13
CA LEU A 161 7.36 15.30 5.17
C LEU A 161 8.73 15.98 5.33
N ASN A 162 9.00 17.04 4.55
CA ASN A 162 10.24 17.80 4.68
C ASN A 162 10.47 18.29 6.12
N ARG A 163 9.44 18.94 6.71
CA ARG A 163 9.51 19.39 8.11
C ARG A 163 9.76 18.23 9.08
N GLN A 164 9.17 17.07 8.83
CA GLN A 164 9.37 15.90 9.69
C GLN A 164 10.77 15.30 9.57
N ILE A 165 11.38 15.34 8.39
CA ILE A 165 12.77 14.93 8.19
C ILE A 165 13.70 15.90 8.93
N ASP A 166 13.48 17.22 8.79
CA ASP A 166 14.28 18.23 9.50
C ASP A 166 14.22 18.04 11.02
N GLU A 167 13.03 17.80 11.57
CA GLU A 167 12.83 17.50 12.99
C GLU A 167 13.55 16.22 13.42
N TYR A 168 13.52 15.17 12.58
CA TYR A 168 14.19 13.90 12.84
C TYR A 168 15.72 14.04 12.82
N VAL A 169 16.28 14.70 11.80
CA VAL A 169 17.72 14.95 11.69
C VAL A 169 18.20 15.79 12.86
N LYS A 170 17.50 16.88 13.18
CA LYS A 170 17.88 17.77 14.29
C LYS A 170 17.84 17.09 15.66
N ALA A 171 16.89 16.18 15.87
CA ALA A 171 16.69 15.55 17.17
C ALA A 171 17.61 14.35 17.41
N TYR A 172 17.98 13.60 16.37
CA TYR A 172 18.66 12.30 16.52
C TYR A 172 19.99 12.18 15.80
N ASP A 173 20.34 13.13 14.92
CA ASP A 173 21.55 13.07 14.06
C ASP A 173 21.78 11.67 13.44
N PRO A 174 20.83 11.16 12.64
CA PRO A 174 20.83 9.76 12.25
C PRO A 174 21.65 9.52 10.96
N ASP A 175 22.27 8.34 10.88
CA ASP A 175 23.07 7.92 9.73
C ASP A 175 22.25 7.84 8.41
N ASP A 176 20.93 7.61 8.52
CA ASP A 176 20.00 7.50 7.38
C ASP A 176 19.46 8.85 6.87
N SER A 177 19.99 9.97 7.39
CA SER A 177 19.55 11.33 7.01
C SER A 177 19.63 11.60 5.51
N LEU A 178 20.71 11.16 4.84
CA LEU A 178 20.88 11.34 3.40
C LEU A 178 19.85 10.52 2.60
N GLU A 179 19.50 9.31 3.05
CA GLU A 179 18.49 8.47 2.40
C GLU A 179 17.11 9.15 2.41
N TRP A 180 16.74 9.78 3.53
CA TRP A 180 15.48 10.51 3.63
C TRP A 180 15.45 11.76 2.74
N GLN A 181 16.57 12.45 2.60
CA GLN A 181 16.70 13.57 1.66
C GLN A 181 16.58 13.10 0.21
N LEU A 182 17.16 11.95 -0.15
CA LEU A 182 17.00 11.35 -1.48
C LEU A 182 15.52 11.04 -1.77
N VAL A 183 14.81 10.43 -0.83
CA VAL A 183 13.36 10.15 -0.98
C VAL A 183 12.56 11.43 -1.25
N LEU A 184 12.86 12.52 -0.53
CA LEU A 184 12.19 13.81 -0.74
C LEU A 184 12.47 14.38 -2.15
N ASN A 185 13.73 14.29 -2.59
CA ASN A 185 14.16 14.76 -3.90
C ASN A 185 13.51 13.96 -5.03
N GLU A 186 13.45 12.64 -4.91
CA GLU A 186 12.79 11.76 -5.89
C GLU A 186 11.29 12.07 -5.99
N ILE A 187 10.60 12.20 -4.86
CA ILE A 187 9.19 12.58 -4.81
C ILE A 187 8.97 13.94 -5.48
N SER A 188 9.80 14.93 -5.18
CA SER A 188 9.67 16.28 -5.73
C SER A 188 9.92 16.29 -7.24
N THR A 189 10.98 15.61 -7.69
CA THR A 189 11.30 15.46 -9.12
C THR A 189 10.17 14.76 -9.86
N PHE A 190 9.58 13.71 -9.29
CA PHE A 190 8.45 13.02 -9.89
C PHE A 190 7.25 13.96 -10.07
N ILE A 191 6.93 14.76 -9.05
CA ILE A 191 5.81 15.71 -9.10
C ILE A 191 6.05 16.78 -10.17
N ASP A 192 7.27 17.28 -10.27
CA ASP A 192 7.64 18.29 -11.28
C ASP A 192 7.48 17.74 -12.70
N ILE A 193 7.87 16.48 -12.93
CA ILE A 193 7.70 15.79 -14.22
C ILE A 193 6.22 15.49 -14.51
N ASP A 194 5.45 14.99 -13.54
CA ASP A 194 4.01 14.69 -13.71
C ASP A 194 3.21 15.93 -14.12
N ASN A 195 3.57 17.11 -13.60
CA ASN A 195 2.97 18.38 -14.01
C ASN A 195 3.29 18.79 -15.45
N GLN A 196 4.41 18.32 -16.01
CA GLN A 196 4.84 18.59 -17.39
C GLN A 196 4.23 17.59 -18.39
N LEU A 197 3.90 16.38 -17.92
CA LEU A 197 3.28 15.33 -18.73
C LEU A 197 1.79 15.62 -18.95
N ASN A 198 1.49 16.45 -19.95
CA ASN A 198 0.14 16.60 -20.46
C ASN A 198 -0.17 15.42 -21.40
N ILE A 199 -0.25 14.21 -20.85
CA ILE A 199 -0.76 13.05 -21.58
C ILE A 199 -2.23 13.36 -21.85
N ASP A 200 -2.59 13.59 -23.12
CA ASP A 200 -3.95 13.88 -23.53
C ASP A 200 -4.91 12.92 -22.82
N GLN A 201 -5.77 13.46 -21.95
CA GLN A 201 -6.71 12.68 -21.14
C GLN A 201 -7.82 12.04 -21.99
N ILE A 202 -7.74 12.20 -23.32
CA ILE A 202 -8.53 11.48 -24.27
C ILE A 202 -7.92 10.08 -24.34
N PRO A 203 -8.60 9.02 -23.84
CA PRO A 203 -8.13 7.67 -24.10
C PRO A 203 -8.10 7.48 -25.61
N ILE A 204 -6.90 7.55 -26.20
CA ILE A 204 -6.72 7.22 -27.60
C ILE A 204 -6.92 5.72 -27.67
N ALA A 205 -8.14 5.30 -28.01
CA ALA A 205 -8.42 3.94 -28.39
C ALA A 205 -7.69 3.68 -29.72
N LEU A 206 -6.40 3.35 -29.63
CA LEU A 206 -5.64 2.84 -30.77
C LEU A 206 -6.14 1.42 -31.05
N SER A 207 -7.23 1.31 -31.79
CA SER A 207 -7.72 0.05 -32.30
C SER A 207 -6.85 -0.37 -33.48
N TYR A 208 -5.74 -1.05 -33.18
CA TYR A 208 -5.02 -1.87 -34.15
C TYR A 208 -5.71 -3.22 -34.41
N ARG A 209 -6.92 -3.43 -33.85
CA ARG A 209 -7.73 -4.60 -34.20
C ARG A 209 -8.06 -4.51 -35.68
N LEU A 210 -7.62 -5.52 -36.43
CA LEU A 210 -8.09 -5.78 -37.77
C LEU A 210 -9.62 -5.88 -37.72
N THR A 211 -10.32 -4.83 -38.13
CA THR A 211 -11.76 -4.91 -38.36
C THR A 211 -11.97 -5.65 -39.68
N ASN A 212 -13.10 -6.34 -39.87
CA ASN A 212 -13.38 -7.05 -41.13
C ASN A 212 -13.25 -6.16 -42.38
N ALA A 213 -13.35 -4.83 -42.21
CA ALA A 213 -13.16 -3.85 -43.27
C ALA A 213 -11.69 -3.52 -43.59
N LEU A 214 -10.76 -3.80 -42.67
CA LEU A 214 -9.31 -3.52 -42.78
C LEU A 214 -8.48 -4.79 -43.01
N ILE A 215 -9.09 -5.97 -43.01
CA ILE A 215 -8.42 -7.22 -43.40
C ILE A 215 -8.24 -7.18 -44.92
N PRO A 216 -7.01 -7.24 -45.46
CA PRO A 216 -6.81 -7.39 -46.88
C PRO A 216 -7.56 -8.65 -47.35
N PRO A 217 -8.37 -8.57 -48.42
CA PRO A 217 -9.05 -9.75 -48.92
C PRO A 217 -7.99 -10.82 -49.20
N LEU A 218 -8.23 -12.01 -48.66
CA LEU A 218 -7.38 -13.16 -48.88
C LEU A 218 -7.22 -13.37 -50.40
N PRO A 219 -5.98 -13.54 -50.92
CA PRO A 219 -5.77 -13.74 -52.35
C PRO A 219 -6.61 -14.91 -52.87
N LEU A 220 -7.28 -14.76 -54.02
CA LEU A 220 -8.04 -15.85 -54.62
C LEU A 220 -7.14 -17.10 -54.75
N GLY A 221 -7.58 -18.21 -54.15
CA GLY A 221 -6.84 -19.49 -54.11
C GLY A 221 -6.20 -19.83 -52.76
N SER A 222 -6.20 -18.93 -51.78
CA SER A 222 -5.69 -19.21 -50.42
C SER A 222 -6.54 -20.20 -49.63
N GLU A 223 -7.78 -20.47 -50.04
CA GLU A 223 -8.67 -21.45 -49.39
C GLU A 223 -8.07 -22.86 -49.38
N LYS A 224 -7.34 -23.25 -50.44
CA LYS A 224 -6.60 -24.53 -50.52
C LYS A 224 -5.33 -24.55 -49.67
N ILE A 225 -4.78 -23.39 -49.32
CA ILE A 225 -3.58 -23.26 -48.49
C ILE A 225 -3.98 -23.30 -47.01
N LEU A 226 -5.06 -22.62 -46.66
CA LEU A 226 -5.61 -22.57 -45.31
C LEU A 226 -6.32 -23.87 -44.89
N SER A 227 -6.78 -24.70 -45.83
CA SER A 227 -7.40 -26.00 -45.52
C SER A 227 -6.44 -27.00 -44.84
N ASN A 228 -5.12 -26.78 -44.96
CA ASN A 228 -4.09 -27.61 -44.33
C ASN A 228 -3.41 -26.94 -43.12
N ILE A 229 -3.87 -25.74 -42.71
CA ILE A 229 -3.31 -24.99 -41.59
C ILE A 229 -4.30 -25.04 -40.44
N GLN A 230 -3.87 -25.62 -39.32
CA GLN A 230 -4.63 -25.56 -38.07
C GLN A 230 -4.72 -24.10 -37.61
N LEU A 231 -5.93 -23.54 -37.61
CA LEU A 231 -6.19 -22.22 -37.06
C LEU A 231 -6.32 -22.36 -35.54
N TYR A 232 -5.36 -21.79 -34.82
CA TYR A 232 -5.35 -21.75 -33.36
C TYR A 232 -6.13 -20.52 -32.86
N SER A 233 -6.85 -20.66 -31.75
CA SER A 233 -7.41 -19.51 -31.04
C SER A 233 -6.28 -18.78 -30.30
N VAL A 234 -6.47 -17.49 -29.98
CA VAL A 234 -5.42 -16.67 -29.33
C VAL A 234 -4.98 -17.24 -27.98
N GLU A 235 -5.87 -17.96 -27.29
CA GLU A 235 -5.59 -18.71 -26.05
C GLU A 235 -4.62 -19.90 -26.25
N GLU A 236 -4.45 -20.37 -27.48
CA GLU A 236 -3.55 -21.47 -27.86
C GLU A 236 -2.20 -20.98 -28.41
N ILE A 237 -2.00 -19.66 -28.53
CA ILE A 237 -0.82 -19.06 -29.17
C ILE A 237 0.08 -18.38 -28.13
N LEU A 238 1.36 -18.76 -28.11
CA LEU A 238 2.41 -18.05 -27.37
C LEU A 238 3.00 -16.93 -28.25
N ILE A 239 2.68 -15.67 -27.92
CA ILE A 239 3.26 -14.52 -28.63
C ILE A 239 4.62 -14.18 -28.01
N ILE A 240 5.69 -14.42 -28.76
CA ILE A 240 7.05 -14.04 -28.36
C ILE A 240 7.46 -12.82 -29.20
N GLY A 241 7.54 -11.65 -28.56
CA GLY A 241 8.20 -10.49 -29.15
C GLY A 241 9.71 -10.60 -28.96
N ASN A 242 10.49 -10.55 -30.03
CA ASN A 242 11.94 -10.43 -29.97
C ASN A 242 12.35 -9.07 -30.54
N TYR A 243 12.91 -8.21 -29.70
CA TYR A 243 13.54 -6.96 -30.11
C TYR A 243 14.90 -6.88 -29.44
N GLN A 244 15.96 -6.65 -30.22
CA GLN A 244 17.35 -6.71 -29.73
C GLN A 244 17.61 -5.69 -28.61
N ASP A 245 16.98 -4.52 -28.67
CA ASP A 245 17.10 -3.45 -27.68
C ASP A 245 15.86 -3.32 -26.79
N GLN A 246 15.16 -4.43 -26.52
CA GLN A 246 14.04 -4.39 -25.60
C GLN A 246 14.58 -4.01 -24.21
N ILE A 247 14.22 -2.82 -23.73
CA ILE A 247 14.42 -2.43 -22.34
C ILE A 247 13.64 -3.44 -21.50
N LYS A 248 14.37 -4.38 -20.92
CA LYS A 248 13.83 -5.29 -19.92
C LYS A 248 13.65 -4.45 -18.67
N PHE A 249 12.39 -4.17 -18.31
CA PHE A 249 12.08 -3.80 -16.94
C PHE A 249 12.36 -5.05 -16.09
N SER A 250 13.60 -5.18 -15.64
CA SER A 250 13.94 -6.09 -14.55
C SER A 250 13.38 -5.48 -13.27
N GLU A 251 12.42 -6.17 -12.66
CA GLU A 251 12.23 -6.11 -11.21
C GLU A 251 13.31 -6.93 -10.50
#